data_AF-A0A7V5R497-F1
#
_entry.id   AF-A0A7V5R497-F1
#
_cell.length_a   1.000
_cell.length_b   1.000
_cell.length_c   1.000
_cell.angle_alpha   90.00
_cell.angle_beta   90.00
_cell.angle_gamma   90.00
#
_symmetry.space_group_name_H-M   'P 1'
#
loop_
_entity.id
_entity.type
_entity.pdbx_description
1 polymer ?
#
loop_
_entity_poly.entity_id
_entity_poly.type
_entity_poly.pdbx_seq_one_letter_code
_entity_poly.pdbx_strand_id
1 'polypeptide(L)'
;MSVRQQNNNLDEDDSFAPMADVMAFVAIIWLVLFVVFSQEAPAPEPVQPERLARAEAAAPPPEIPRARGNKSGTPKKVEISVRFTSRADLVSLIRKKTVALYAVVEEESFQMFFKAETTTEGGISFAVVEEAPAKKSGWRLNKNDSAYFADALSKDYPGVRKADSFQIVLYFEADDLGEKVEDTIAALNNKKTSATLFIDRQQRINIRRAGD
;
A
#
# COMPACT_ATOMS: atom_id res chain seq x y z
N MET A 1 -3.65 74.42 39.68
CA MET A 1 -4.92 73.89 40.21
C MET A 1 -5.68 73.24 39.08
N SER A 2 -6.34 72.13 39.42
CA SER A 2 -7.30 71.34 38.65
C SER A 2 -6.77 70.19 37.81
N VAL A 3 -7.43 69.06 38.06
CA VAL A 3 -7.14 67.64 37.82
C VAL A 3 -8.20 67.11 36.85
N ARG A 4 -7.92 65.93 36.27
CA ARG A 4 -8.84 64.97 35.59
C ARG A 4 -8.87 65.16 34.05
N GLN A 5 -8.87 64.11 33.23
CA GLN A 5 -9.16 62.70 33.49
C GLN A 5 -8.51 61.84 32.40
N GLN A 6 -7.78 60.79 32.80
CA GLN A 6 -7.54 59.62 31.95
C GLN A 6 -8.88 58.93 31.72
N ASN A 7 -9.25 58.72 30.46
CA ASN A 7 -10.18 57.65 30.10
C ASN A 7 -9.38 56.58 29.37
N ASN A 8 -8.87 55.64 30.17
CA ASN A 8 -8.67 54.27 29.73
C ASN A 8 -10.07 53.66 29.60
N ASN A 9 -10.47 53.30 28.38
CA ASN A 9 -11.41 52.19 28.18
C ASN A 9 -10.68 51.18 27.31
N LEU A 10 -10.11 50.19 28.00
CA LEU A 10 -9.80 48.89 27.46
C LEU A 10 -11.15 48.22 27.19
N ASP A 11 -11.55 48.16 25.92
CA ASP A 11 -12.57 47.22 25.48
C ASP A 11 -11.94 45.82 25.45
N GLU A 12 -11.78 45.23 26.64
CA GLU A 12 -11.59 43.79 26.83
C GLU A 12 -12.97 43.13 26.75
N ASP A 13 -13.45 42.79 25.54
CA ASP A 13 -14.63 41.89 25.45
C ASP A 13 -14.77 41.10 24.14
N ASP A 14 -13.66 40.82 23.43
CA ASP A 14 -13.70 40.08 22.15
C ASP A 14 -12.88 38.77 22.12
N SER A 15 -12.39 38.29 23.27
CA SER A 15 -11.48 37.14 23.31
C SER A 15 -12.07 35.82 23.81
N PHE A 16 -13.39 35.71 24.02
CA PHE A 16 -14.04 34.48 24.51
C PHE A 16 -14.97 33.75 23.52
N ALA A 17 -15.28 34.33 22.36
CA ALA A 17 -16.10 33.68 21.33
C ALA A 17 -15.48 32.42 20.66
N PRO A 18 -14.16 32.30 20.43
CA PRO A 18 -13.63 31.13 19.70
C PRO A 18 -13.54 29.86 20.55
N MET A 19 -13.58 29.96 21.89
CA MET A 19 -13.47 28.79 22.78
C MET A 19 -14.75 27.95 22.81
N ALA A 20 -15.93 28.57 22.69
CA ALA A 20 -17.21 27.86 22.68
C ALA A 20 -17.38 26.99 21.42
N ASP A 21 -16.90 27.49 20.27
CA ASP A 21 -16.98 26.81 18.98
C ASP A 21 -16.04 25.59 18.91
N VAL A 22 -14.83 25.72 19.49
CA VAL A 22 -13.89 24.59 19.59
C VAL A 22 -14.44 23.49 20.49
N MET A 23 -15.07 23.84 21.62
CA MET A 23 -15.66 22.85 22.52
C MET A 23 -16.86 22.12 21.89
N ALA A 24 -17.67 22.83 21.10
CA ALA A 24 -18.75 22.20 20.32
C ALA A 24 -18.19 21.24 19.26
N PHE A 25 -17.10 21.61 18.58
CA PHE A 25 -16.45 20.77 17.58
C PHE A 25 -15.83 19.50 18.19
N VAL A 26 -15.17 19.62 19.34
CA VAL A 26 -14.63 18.46 20.09
C VAL A 26 -15.76 17.55 20.57
N ALA A 27 -16.89 18.10 21.04
CA ALA A 27 -18.04 17.31 21.46
C ALA A 27 -18.67 16.52 20.29
N ILE A 28 -18.74 17.12 19.10
CA ILE A 28 -19.23 16.45 17.89
C ILE A 28 -18.28 15.31 17.49
N ILE A 29 -16.97 15.55 17.49
CA ILE A 29 -15.97 14.50 17.21
C ILE A 29 -16.10 13.35 18.22
N TRP A 30 -16.26 13.67 19.50
CA TRP A 30 -16.46 12.67 20.56
C TRP A 30 -17.73 11.85 20.36
N LEU A 31 -18.83 12.49 19.94
CA LEU A 31 -20.11 11.82 19.71
C LEU A 31 -20.03 10.90 18.48
N VAL A 32 -19.36 11.33 17.41
CA VAL A 32 -19.11 10.49 16.23
C VAL A 32 -18.26 9.27 16.60
N LEU A 33 -17.17 9.46 17.36
CA LEU A 33 -16.34 8.34 17.83
C LEU A 33 -17.12 7.41 18.76
N PHE A 34 -17.95 7.94 19.66
CA PHE A 34 -18.77 7.12 20.57
C PHE A 34 -19.78 6.24 19.83
N VAL A 35 -20.40 6.73 18.75
CA VAL A 35 -21.33 5.94 17.93
C VAL A 35 -20.60 4.83 17.17
N VAL A 36 -19.39 5.10 16.68
CA VAL A 36 -18.55 4.10 15.99
C VAL A 36 -18.08 3.01 16.98
N PHE A 37 -17.65 3.38 18.19
CA PHE A 37 -17.13 2.44 19.18
C PHE A 37 -18.19 1.74 20.05
N SER A 38 -19.45 2.20 20.06
CA SER A 38 -20.54 1.52 20.80
C SER A 38 -21.15 0.33 20.05
N GLN A 39 -20.66 0.04 18.84
CA GLN A 39 -21.05 -1.13 18.05
C GLN A 39 -20.09 -2.28 18.33
N GLU A 40 -20.12 -2.85 19.54
CA GLU A 40 -19.41 -4.10 19.81
C GLU A 40 -20.29 -5.10 20.57
N ALA A 41 -20.84 -6.07 19.83
CA ALA A 41 -20.73 -7.51 20.09
C ALA A 41 -21.69 -8.30 19.18
N PRO A 42 -21.21 -9.06 18.17
CA PRO A 42 -21.93 -10.23 17.73
C PRO A 42 -21.72 -11.36 18.75
N ALA A 43 -22.81 -12.00 19.16
CA ALA A 43 -22.83 -13.10 20.12
C ALA A 43 -21.92 -14.27 19.70
N PRO A 44 -21.30 -15.01 20.64
CA PRO A 44 -20.50 -16.19 20.30
C PRO A 44 -21.41 -17.32 19.81
N GLU A 45 -21.25 -17.73 18.55
CA GLU A 45 -21.92 -18.92 18.01
C GLU A 45 -21.36 -20.22 18.67
N PRO A 46 -22.21 -21.22 18.94
CA PRO A 46 -21.79 -22.48 19.53
C PRO A 46 -21.01 -23.35 18.53
N VAL A 47 -19.78 -23.72 18.91
CA VAL A 47 -18.92 -24.65 18.18
C VAL A 47 -19.55 -26.05 18.14
N GLN A 48 -19.96 -26.51 16.95
CA GLN A 48 -20.42 -27.89 16.73
C GLN A 48 -19.21 -28.85 16.54
N PRO A 49 -19.14 -30.00 17.25
CA PRO A 49 -18.05 -30.95 17.13
C PRO A 49 -18.44 -32.12 16.21
N GLU A 50 -18.36 -31.97 14.88
CA GLU A 50 -18.73 -33.09 13.96
C GLU A 50 -17.72 -33.41 12.85
N ARG A 51 -16.47 -32.94 12.92
CA ARG A 51 -15.43 -33.31 11.93
C ARG A 51 -14.29 -34.17 12.45
N LEU A 52 -14.53 -34.95 13.50
CA LEU A 52 -13.57 -35.92 14.03
C LEU A 52 -13.85 -37.39 13.65
N ALA A 53 -14.86 -37.68 12.82
CA ALA A 53 -15.21 -39.06 12.46
C ALA A 53 -15.06 -39.36 10.96
N ARG A 54 -13.85 -39.18 10.40
CA ARG A 54 -13.51 -39.80 9.10
C ARG A 54 -12.02 -40.02 8.88
N ALA A 55 -11.32 -40.46 9.92
CA ALA A 55 -9.96 -40.95 9.82
C ALA A 55 -9.88 -42.40 10.34
N GLU A 56 -10.68 -43.29 9.77
CA GLU A 56 -10.40 -44.72 9.89
C GLU A 56 -11.02 -45.50 8.73
N ALA A 57 -10.29 -46.51 8.26
CA ALA A 57 -10.58 -47.45 7.17
C ALA A 57 -10.29 -46.99 5.73
N ALA A 58 -9.03 -47.19 5.30
CA ALA A 58 -8.72 -48.00 4.11
C ALA A 58 -7.20 -48.26 4.02
N ALA A 59 -6.82 -49.53 4.09
CA ALA A 59 -5.45 -50.02 3.94
C ALA A 59 -4.85 -49.69 2.55
N PRO A 60 -3.51 -49.50 2.43
CA PRO A 60 -2.86 -49.26 1.15
C PRO A 60 -2.70 -50.58 0.36
N PRO A 61 -3.05 -50.64 -0.93
CA PRO A 61 -2.71 -51.79 -1.78
C PRO A 61 -1.24 -51.73 -2.24
N PRO A 62 -0.65 -52.90 -2.58
CA PRO A 62 0.80 -53.07 -2.71
C PRO A 62 1.41 -52.43 -3.97
N GLU A 63 2.69 -52.09 -3.84
CA GLU A 63 3.56 -51.50 -4.86
C GLU A 63 3.64 -52.37 -6.13
N ILE A 64 3.36 -51.75 -7.28
CA ILE A 64 3.70 -52.28 -8.60
C ILE A 64 4.77 -51.33 -9.19
N PRO A 65 5.97 -51.82 -9.56
CA PRO A 65 7.00 -50.97 -10.14
C PRO A 65 6.61 -50.61 -11.58
N ARG A 66 6.19 -49.36 -11.80
CA ARG A 66 5.98 -48.82 -13.15
C ARG A 66 7.14 -47.93 -13.57
N ALA A 67 7.60 -48.24 -14.79
CA ALA A 67 8.79 -47.77 -15.44
C ALA A 67 8.86 -46.25 -15.68
N ARG A 68 10.09 -45.80 -15.90
CA ARG A 68 10.52 -44.53 -16.53
C ARG A 68 9.53 -43.96 -17.56
N GLY A 69 9.40 -42.64 -17.52
CA GLY A 69 8.83 -41.79 -18.57
C GLY A 69 7.55 -41.10 -18.09
N ASN A 70 7.41 -39.79 -18.04
CA ASN A 70 8.13 -38.68 -18.67
C ASN A 70 8.27 -37.55 -17.64
N LYS A 71 9.34 -36.76 -17.75
CA LYS A 71 9.35 -35.41 -17.21
C LYS A 71 8.17 -34.69 -17.83
N SER A 72 7.06 -34.57 -17.08
CA SER A 72 5.99 -33.64 -17.36
C SER A 72 6.63 -32.26 -17.33
N GLY A 73 7.02 -31.78 -18.51
CA GLY A 73 7.39 -30.39 -18.71
C GLY A 73 6.12 -29.59 -18.55
N THR A 74 5.80 -29.22 -17.31
CA THR A 74 4.88 -28.12 -17.07
C THR A 74 5.35 -26.95 -17.95
N PRO A 75 4.46 -26.34 -18.76
CA PRO A 75 4.85 -25.25 -19.62
C PRO A 75 5.53 -24.19 -18.74
N LYS A 76 6.79 -23.84 -19.06
CA LYS A 76 7.52 -22.80 -18.33
C LYS A 76 6.65 -21.55 -18.36
N LYS A 77 6.08 -21.19 -17.20
CA LYS A 77 5.32 -19.96 -17.05
C LYS A 77 6.25 -18.81 -17.39
N VAL A 78 5.90 -18.04 -18.41
CA VAL A 78 6.62 -16.82 -18.77
C VAL A 78 6.42 -15.85 -17.63
N GLU A 79 7.51 -15.47 -16.96
CA GLU A 79 7.50 -14.56 -15.83
C GLU A 79 8.26 -13.29 -16.23
N ILE A 80 7.54 -12.18 -16.32
CA ILE A 80 8.10 -10.87 -16.58
C ILE A 80 7.87 -10.03 -15.34
N SER A 81 8.95 -9.48 -14.77
CA SER A 81 8.88 -8.63 -13.60
C SER A 81 9.53 -7.28 -13.86
N VAL A 82 9.00 -6.23 -13.22
CA VAL A 82 9.54 -4.88 -13.26
C VAL A 82 10.22 -4.59 -11.93
N ARG A 83 11.46 -4.09 -11.99
CA ARG A 83 12.27 -3.71 -10.83
C ARG A 83 12.99 -2.40 -11.11
N PHE A 84 13.43 -1.74 -10.05
CA PHE A 84 14.33 -0.59 -10.16
C PHE A 84 15.76 -1.05 -9.92
N THR A 85 16.72 -0.39 -10.57
CA THR A 85 18.16 -0.71 -10.41
C THR A 85 18.60 -0.57 -8.96
N SER A 86 18.07 0.43 -8.26
CA SER A 86 18.24 0.61 -6.83
C SER A 86 17.03 1.31 -6.21
N ARG A 87 16.91 1.23 -4.88
CA ARG A 87 15.91 2.00 -4.12
C ARG A 87 16.09 3.50 -4.31
N ALA A 88 17.34 3.98 -4.39
CA ALA A 88 17.65 5.38 -4.63
C ALA A 88 17.14 5.84 -6.01
N ASP A 89 17.20 4.98 -7.02
CA ASP A 89 16.62 5.26 -8.34
C ASP A 89 15.09 5.37 -8.28
N LEU A 90 14.41 4.47 -7.56
CA LEU A 90 12.97 4.54 -7.34
C LEU A 90 12.57 5.85 -6.63
N VAL A 91 13.22 6.17 -5.51
CA VAL A 91 12.95 7.43 -4.78
C VAL A 91 13.21 8.66 -5.67
N SER A 92 14.24 8.61 -6.51
CA SER A 92 14.52 9.68 -7.49
C SER A 92 13.42 9.81 -8.55
N LEU A 93 12.83 8.71 -9.01
CA LEU A 93 11.73 8.72 -9.98
C LEU A 93 10.42 9.21 -9.35
N ILE A 94 10.17 8.89 -8.08
CA ILE A 94 9.05 9.45 -7.30
C ILE A 94 9.21 10.97 -7.17
N ARG A 95 10.40 11.45 -6.80
CA ARG A 95 10.71 12.89 -6.70
C ARG A 95 10.43 13.64 -8.00
N LYS A 96 10.77 13.02 -9.13
CA LYS A 96 10.57 13.57 -10.48
C LYS A 96 9.12 13.46 -10.96
N LYS A 97 8.20 12.92 -10.16
CA LYS A 97 6.81 12.61 -10.54
C LYS A 97 6.70 11.77 -11.82
N THR A 98 7.72 10.96 -12.10
CA THR A 98 7.70 10.01 -13.22
C THR A 98 6.95 8.74 -12.83
N VAL A 99 6.99 8.40 -11.55
CA VAL A 99 6.39 7.23 -10.95
C VAL A 99 5.67 7.68 -9.68
N ALA A 100 4.51 7.11 -9.40
CA ALA A 100 3.83 7.25 -8.12
C ALA A 100 3.75 5.90 -7.41
N LEU A 101 3.86 5.96 -6.09
CA LEU A 101 3.79 4.79 -5.23
C LEU A 101 2.63 4.99 -4.27
N TYR A 102 1.75 3.99 -4.23
CA TYR A 102 0.56 3.98 -3.40
C TYR A 102 0.65 2.81 -2.43
N ALA A 103 0.37 3.06 -1.16
CA ALA A 103 0.05 2.02 -0.21
C ALA A 103 -1.46 1.84 -0.16
N VAL A 104 -1.90 0.61 -0.29
CA VAL A 104 -3.30 0.20 -0.12
C VAL A 104 -3.35 -0.60 1.17
N VAL A 105 -4.13 -0.11 2.13
CA VAL A 105 -4.29 -0.72 3.44
C VAL A 105 -5.76 -1.09 3.60
N GLU A 106 -6.02 -2.32 4.01
CA GLU A 106 -7.36 -2.84 4.25
C GLU A 106 -7.48 -3.26 5.71
N GLU A 107 -8.50 -2.73 6.38
CA GLU A 107 -8.80 -3.00 7.78
C GLU A 107 -10.32 -3.06 7.95
N GLU A 108 -10.84 -4.19 8.44
CA GLU A 108 -12.27 -4.36 8.75
C GLU A 108 -13.22 -4.02 7.58
N SER A 109 -12.82 -4.35 6.35
CA SER A 109 -13.52 -4.02 5.09
C SER A 109 -13.48 -2.55 4.64
N PHE A 110 -12.72 -1.70 5.34
CA PHE A 110 -12.40 -0.34 4.90
C PHE A 110 -11.06 -0.32 4.17
N GLN A 111 -10.99 0.39 3.03
CA GLN A 111 -9.77 0.53 2.26
C GLN A 111 -9.25 1.96 2.34
N MET A 112 -8.02 2.10 2.81
CA MET A 112 -7.29 3.36 2.86
C MET A 112 -6.21 3.39 1.79
N PHE A 113 -6.04 4.56 1.17
CA PHE A 113 -5.01 4.79 0.18
C PHE A 113 -4.04 5.86 0.68
N PHE A 114 -2.76 5.60 0.50
CA PHE A 114 -1.70 6.53 0.86
C PHE A 114 -0.78 6.72 -0.33
N LYS A 115 -0.53 7.97 -0.74
CA LYS A 115 0.45 8.29 -1.78
C LYS A 115 1.80 8.63 -1.14
N ALA A 116 2.86 8.01 -1.63
CA ALA A 116 4.21 8.33 -1.21
C ALA A 116 4.66 9.67 -1.81
N GLU A 117 5.25 10.50 -0.96
CA GLU A 117 5.84 11.78 -1.34
C GLU A 117 7.28 11.85 -0.84
N THR A 118 8.15 12.56 -1.58
CA THR A 118 9.53 12.76 -1.14
C THR A 118 9.62 13.96 -0.23
N THR A 119 10.27 13.79 0.92
CA THR A 119 10.53 14.90 1.85
C THR A 119 11.69 15.77 1.36
N THR A 120 11.81 16.98 1.92
CA THR A 120 12.91 17.92 1.62
C THR A 120 14.29 17.35 1.93
N GLU A 121 14.38 16.45 2.92
CA GLU A 121 15.60 15.75 3.34
C GLU A 121 15.91 14.52 2.45
N GLY A 122 15.10 14.23 1.43
CA GLY A 122 15.28 13.09 0.53
C GLY A 122 14.74 11.76 1.08
N GLY A 123 13.94 11.82 2.15
CA GLY A 123 13.17 10.69 2.67
C GLY A 123 11.85 10.49 1.91
N ILE A 124 11.04 9.55 2.41
CA ILE A 124 9.69 9.27 1.91
C ILE A 124 8.73 9.41 3.09
N SER A 125 7.66 10.17 2.88
CA SER A 125 6.48 10.24 3.75
C SER A 125 5.25 9.81 2.97
N PHE A 126 4.16 9.56 3.68
CA PHE A 126 2.89 9.18 3.05
C PHE A 126 1.79 10.18 3.39
N ALA A 127 0.97 10.51 2.39
CA ALA A 127 -0.22 11.32 2.56
C ALA A 127 -1.46 10.48 2.24
N VAL A 128 -2.51 10.60 3.07
CA VAL A 128 -3.81 9.98 2.80
C VAL A 128 -4.41 10.59 1.53
N VAL A 129 -4.93 9.73 0.65
CA VAL A 129 -5.62 10.13 -0.58
C VAL A 129 -6.96 9.42 -0.68
N GLU A 130 -7.93 10.03 -1.35
CA GLU A 130 -9.28 9.48 -1.49
C GLU A 130 -9.30 8.19 -2.31
N GLU A 131 -8.49 8.13 -3.37
CA GLU A 131 -8.41 6.98 -4.26
C GLU A 131 -7.00 6.77 -4.83
N ALA A 132 -6.67 5.50 -5.11
CA ALA A 132 -5.55 5.16 -5.97
C ALA A 132 -5.96 5.26 -7.46
N PRO A 133 -5.01 5.50 -8.39
CA PRO A 133 -5.34 5.63 -9.79
C PRO A 133 -6.06 4.39 -10.33
N ALA A 134 -7.18 4.59 -11.02
CA ALA A 134 -7.93 3.53 -11.68
C ALA A 134 -7.19 2.89 -12.88
N LYS A 135 -6.01 3.40 -13.28
CA LYS A 135 -5.22 2.90 -14.42
C LYS A 135 -4.81 1.43 -14.21
N LYS A 136 -4.81 0.68 -15.33
CA LYS A 136 -4.93 -0.79 -15.44
C LYS A 136 -3.72 -1.65 -15.01
N SER A 137 -2.65 -1.07 -14.50
CA SER A 137 -1.39 -1.81 -14.29
C SER A 137 -0.67 -1.30 -13.05
N GLY A 138 -1.29 -1.51 -11.88
CA GLY A 138 -0.62 -1.36 -10.60
C GLY A 138 0.48 -2.42 -10.46
N TRP A 139 1.74 -2.01 -10.51
CA TRP A 139 2.88 -2.93 -10.42
C TRP A 139 3.23 -3.21 -8.97
N ARG A 140 3.48 -4.48 -8.64
CA ARG A 140 3.95 -4.86 -7.31
C ARG A 140 5.45 -4.65 -7.21
N LEU A 141 5.88 -4.00 -6.14
CA LEU A 141 7.30 -3.92 -5.81
C LEU A 141 7.86 -5.26 -5.33
N ASN A 142 9.18 -5.39 -5.38
CA ASN A 142 9.86 -6.51 -4.73
C ASN A 142 9.68 -6.44 -3.20
N LYS A 143 9.87 -7.57 -2.52
CA LYS A 143 9.66 -7.69 -1.07
C LYS A 143 10.49 -6.71 -0.24
N ASN A 144 11.74 -6.45 -0.64
CA ASN A 144 12.67 -5.62 0.13
C ASN A 144 12.31 -4.12 0.06
N ASP A 145 11.94 -3.65 -1.13
CA ASP A 145 11.49 -2.26 -1.31
C ASP A 145 10.10 -2.07 -0.71
N SER A 146 9.19 -3.02 -0.93
CA SER A 146 7.88 -3.02 -0.27
C SER A 146 8.00 -2.90 1.25
N ALA A 147 8.89 -3.68 1.88
CA ALA A 147 9.13 -3.60 3.33
C ALA A 147 9.68 -2.24 3.78
N TYR A 148 10.56 -1.61 2.99
CA TYR A 148 11.07 -0.27 3.28
C TYR A 148 9.95 0.77 3.28
N PHE A 149 9.08 0.74 2.27
CA PHE A 149 7.94 1.67 2.18
C PHE A 149 6.87 1.38 3.23
N ALA A 150 6.65 0.12 3.58
CA ALA A 150 5.78 -0.28 4.69
C ALA A 150 6.27 0.28 6.03
N ASP A 151 7.59 0.20 6.29
CA ASP A 151 8.19 0.76 7.50
C ASP A 151 8.10 2.28 7.52
N ALA A 152 8.32 2.95 6.38
CA ALA A 152 8.13 4.39 6.25
C ALA A 152 6.68 4.80 6.57
N LEU A 153 5.69 4.15 5.96
CA LEU A 153 4.28 4.41 6.24
C LEU A 153 3.93 4.15 7.71
N SER A 154 4.45 3.07 8.30
CA SER A 154 4.14 2.71 9.69
C SER A 154 4.73 3.69 10.72
N LYS A 155 5.69 4.53 10.33
CA LYS A 155 6.20 5.61 11.19
C LYS A 155 5.18 6.75 11.28
N ASP A 156 4.59 7.10 10.15
CA ASP A 156 3.59 8.16 10.04
C ASP A 156 2.21 7.67 10.56
N TYR A 157 1.90 6.38 10.34
CA TYR A 157 0.63 5.75 10.68
C TYR A 157 0.84 4.38 11.36
N PRO A 158 1.12 4.34 12.68
CA PRO A 158 1.41 3.10 13.41
C PRO A 158 0.28 2.05 13.36
N GLY A 159 -0.97 2.49 13.19
CA GLY A 159 -2.15 1.61 13.08
C GLY A 159 -2.08 0.63 11.91
N VAL A 160 -1.42 1.00 10.82
CA VAL A 160 -1.28 0.16 9.61
C VAL A 160 -0.59 -1.18 9.90
N ARG A 161 0.21 -1.29 10.95
CA ARG A 161 0.85 -2.55 11.36
C ARG A 161 -0.13 -3.65 11.75
N LYS A 162 -1.36 -3.28 12.10
CA LYS A 162 -2.42 -4.21 12.52
C LYS A 162 -3.44 -4.49 11.41
N ALA A 163 -3.31 -3.83 10.27
CA ALA A 163 -4.24 -3.99 9.15
C ALA A 163 -4.26 -5.43 8.64
N ASP A 164 -5.42 -5.87 8.18
CA ASP A 164 -5.65 -7.21 7.64
C ASP A 164 -4.84 -7.45 6.36
N SER A 165 -4.76 -6.41 5.53
CA SER A 165 -4.08 -6.46 4.25
C SER A 165 -3.28 -5.17 3.98
N PHE A 166 -2.09 -5.35 3.40
CA PHE A 166 -1.18 -4.27 3.09
C PHE A 166 -0.49 -4.54 1.74
N GLN A 167 -0.63 -3.60 0.80
CA GLN A 167 0.01 -3.72 -0.50
C GLN A 167 0.61 -2.38 -0.96
N ILE A 168 1.88 -2.41 -1.35
CA ILE A 168 2.49 -1.32 -2.11
C ILE A 168 2.31 -1.56 -3.61
N VAL A 169 1.74 -0.57 -4.27
CA VAL A 169 1.44 -0.55 -5.70
C VAL A 169 2.15 0.63 -6.35
N LEU A 170 2.70 0.39 -7.52
CA LEU A 170 3.47 1.35 -8.29
C LEU A 170 2.73 1.68 -9.59
N TYR A 171 2.67 2.96 -9.91
CA TYR A 171 2.09 3.49 -11.14
C TYR A 171 3.10 4.35 -11.89
N PHE A 172 3.11 4.25 -13.22
CA PHE A 172 3.86 5.17 -14.08
C PHE A 172 2.98 6.40 -14.32
N GLU A 173 3.44 7.56 -13.85
CA GLU A 173 2.76 8.85 -14.04
C GLU A 173 3.18 9.48 -15.37
N ALA A 174 4.43 9.28 -15.79
CA ALA A 174 4.89 9.68 -17.11
C ALA A 174 4.43 8.66 -18.15
N ASP A 175 3.55 9.08 -19.06
CA ASP A 175 2.97 8.23 -20.10
C ASP A 175 4.07 7.60 -20.98
N ASP A 176 5.15 8.32 -21.28
CA ASP A 176 6.24 7.82 -22.13
C ASP A 176 7.00 6.63 -21.52
N LEU A 177 7.23 6.65 -20.19
CA LEU A 177 7.88 5.53 -19.49
C LEU A 177 6.90 4.36 -19.35
N GLY A 178 5.64 4.63 -19.03
CA GLY A 178 4.60 3.61 -18.94
C GLY A 178 4.46 2.82 -20.24
N GLU A 179 4.31 3.54 -21.36
CA GLU A 179 4.22 2.95 -22.70
C GLU A 179 5.47 2.13 -23.05
N LYS A 180 6.68 2.66 -22.83
CA LYS A 180 7.95 1.92 -23.06
C LYS A 180 8.00 0.61 -22.27
N VAL A 181 7.54 0.61 -21.02
CA VAL A 181 7.51 -0.60 -20.18
C VAL A 181 6.49 -1.59 -20.73
N GLU A 182 5.27 -1.16 -21.03
CA GLU A 182 4.22 -2.02 -21.57
C GLU A 182 4.59 -2.63 -22.92
N ASP A 183 5.16 -1.83 -23.84
CA ASP A 183 5.65 -2.29 -25.14
C ASP A 183 6.77 -3.33 -25.00
N THR A 184 7.71 -3.10 -24.08
CA THR A 184 8.80 -4.04 -23.81
C THR A 184 8.26 -5.36 -23.28
N ILE A 185 7.27 -5.31 -22.39
CA ILE A 185 6.61 -6.49 -21.82
C ILE A 185 5.83 -7.24 -22.90
N ALA A 186 5.08 -6.53 -23.75
CA ALA A 186 4.38 -7.12 -24.89
C ALA A 186 5.36 -7.84 -25.85
N ALA A 187 6.50 -7.21 -26.15
CA ALA A 187 7.54 -7.81 -26.99
C ALA A 187 8.15 -9.09 -26.37
N LEU A 188 8.35 -9.12 -25.05
CA LEU A 188 8.87 -10.29 -24.33
C LEU A 188 7.83 -11.42 -24.24
N ASN A 189 6.56 -11.08 -24.02
CA ASN A 189 5.44 -12.03 -24.03
C ASN A 189 5.29 -12.69 -25.40
N ASN A 190 5.36 -11.91 -26.48
CA ASN A 190 5.31 -12.42 -27.85
C ASN A 190 6.46 -13.41 -28.13
N LYS A 191 7.64 -13.16 -27.53
CA LYS A 191 8.81 -14.05 -27.59
C LYS A 191 8.78 -15.18 -26.56
N LYS A 192 7.73 -15.29 -25.74
CA LYS A 192 7.60 -16.25 -24.64
C LYS A 192 8.85 -16.28 -23.74
N THR A 193 9.44 -15.12 -23.49
CA THR A 193 10.72 -14.99 -22.78
C THR A 193 10.50 -14.43 -21.39
N SER A 194 10.92 -15.18 -20.36
CA SER A 194 10.95 -14.67 -18.99
C SER A 194 12.09 -13.68 -18.81
N ALA A 195 11.82 -12.55 -18.17
CA ALA A 195 12.82 -11.50 -17.96
C ALA A 195 12.49 -10.61 -16.77
N THR A 196 13.51 -9.88 -16.30
CA THR A 196 13.36 -8.78 -15.36
C THR A 196 13.75 -7.48 -16.06
N LEU A 197 12.85 -6.50 -16.05
CA LEU A 197 13.10 -5.15 -16.53
C LEU A 197 13.62 -4.33 -15.35
N PHE A 198 14.81 -3.78 -15.47
CA PHE A 198 15.43 -2.88 -14.50
C PHE A 198 15.37 -1.45 -14.99
N ILE A 199 14.67 -0.59 -14.25
CA ILE A 199 14.50 0.83 -14.57
C ILE A 199 15.47 1.65 -13.70
N ASP A 200 16.26 2.52 -14.33
CA ASP A 200 17.17 3.43 -13.63
C ASP A 200 16.57 4.85 -13.45
N ARG A 201 17.24 5.71 -12.69
CA ARG A 201 16.84 7.12 -12.47
C ARG A 201 16.79 7.99 -13.74
N GLN A 202 17.35 7.50 -14.84
CA GLN A 202 17.32 8.14 -16.16
C GLN A 202 16.24 7.55 -17.05
N GLN A 203 15.33 6.73 -16.50
CA GLN A 203 14.22 6.08 -17.20
C GLN A 203 14.70 5.07 -18.27
N ARG A 204 15.93 4.59 -18.17
CA ARG A 204 16.46 3.55 -19.07
C ARG A 204 16.02 2.18 -18.56
N ILE A 205 15.58 1.34 -19.49
CA ILE A 205 15.11 -0.03 -19.22
C ILE A 205 16.21 -1.01 -19.63
N ASN A 206 16.80 -1.70 -18.66
CA ASN A 206 17.75 -2.78 -18.89
C ASN A 206 17.03 -4.13 -18.71
N ILE A 207 17.16 -5.04 -19.68
CA ILE A 207 16.46 -6.32 -19.66
C ILE A 207 17.44 -7.42 -19.27
N ARG A 208 17.13 -8.16 -18.20
CA ARG A 208 17.85 -9.38 -17.83
C ARG A 208 16.97 -10.61 -18.06
N ARG A 209 17.39 -11.51 -18.93
CA ARG A 209 16.62 -12.73 -19.26
C ARG A 209 16.84 -13.79 -18.19
N ALA A 210 15.82 -14.62 -17.94
CA ALA A 210 15.97 -15.74 -17.03
C ALA A 210 16.92 -16.79 -17.64
N GLY A 211 18.16 -16.85 -17.13
CA GLY A 211 19.19 -17.77 -17.61
C GLY A 211 20.57 -17.13 -17.84
N ASP A 212 20.65 -15.79 -17.82
CA ASP A 212 21.89 -14.99 -17.89
C ASP A 212 22.28 -14.42 -16.50
#